data_AF-A0A2W2CNT3-F1
#
_entry.id   AF-A0A2W2CNT3-F1
#
_cell.length_a   1.000
_cell.length_b   1.000
_cell.length_c   1.000
_cell.angle_alpha   90.00
_cell.angle_beta   90.00
_cell.angle_gamma   90.00
#
_symmetry.space_group_name_H-M   'P 1'
#
loop_
_entity.id
_entity.type
_entity.pdbx_description
1 polymer ?
#
loop_
_entity_poly.entity_id
_entity_poly.type
_entity_poly.pdbx_seq_one_letter_code
_entity_poly.pdbx_strand_id
1 'polypeptide(L)'
;MTGMADLVELVRAPAALSVPGDVIAGAAAAGALSRRTPALAAASVLLYWGGMAANDWADRRLDAVERPERPIPSGRVSPGLAVGLAAGLTAAGVGLAAAAGGRRAAAVALPLAAAVWGYDLAAKNTAAGPAVMAACRGLDVLLGAAAGRPARALPAALTVAAHTWTVTALSRREVDGGDSVLPRRTLAGTALVAASAALPQWPPRPHRPVGPATGGVPARTGPADRSGAGRRAVDAVTAALPAVLAGWYAARYGGAQARVVATPTADRVRAAVGAGITGLPALQGALTARAGTGVLGLAVAAAAPLGRRLARKVSPT
;
A
#
# COMPACT_ATOMS: atom_id res chain seq x y z
N MET A 1 33.70 -6.73 -4.23
CA MET A 1 32.88 -7.62 -3.37
C MET A 1 31.56 -6.93 -3.14
N THR A 2 30.43 -7.65 -3.27
CA THR A 2 29.10 -7.09 -2.99
C THR A 2 28.93 -6.84 -1.50
N GLY A 3 28.59 -5.61 -1.12
CA GLY A 3 28.32 -5.21 0.26
C GLY A 3 26.83 -5.24 0.62
N MET A 4 26.52 -5.17 1.92
CA MET A 4 25.13 -5.08 2.41
C MET A 4 24.41 -3.83 1.88
N ALA A 5 25.13 -2.72 1.74
CA ALA A 5 24.59 -1.48 1.19
C ALA A 5 24.10 -1.67 -0.27
N ASP A 6 24.83 -2.44 -1.07
CA ASP A 6 24.46 -2.72 -2.46
C ASP A 6 23.17 -3.54 -2.55
N LEU A 7 22.98 -4.50 -1.63
CA LEU A 7 21.75 -5.30 -1.56
C LEU A 7 20.56 -4.47 -1.07
N VAL A 8 20.77 -3.56 -0.11
CA VAL A 8 19.75 -2.62 0.38
C VAL A 8 19.29 -1.66 -0.72
N GLU A 9 20.23 -1.19 -1.54
CA GLU A 9 19.96 -0.36 -2.71
C GLU A 9 19.19 -1.14 -3.79
N LEU A 10 19.64 -2.36 -4.11
CA LEU A 10 19.03 -3.24 -5.10
C LEU A 10 17.55 -3.51 -4.81
N VAL A 11 17.21 -3.82 -3.55
CA VAL A 11 15.81 -4.10 -3.17
C VAL A 11 15.00 -2.84 -2.83
N ARG A 12 15.62 -1.66 -2.95
CA ARG A 12 15.07 -0.37 -2.51
C ARG A 12 14.46 -0.45 -1.12
N ALA A 13 15.22 -0.98 -0.15
CA ALA A 13 14.68 -1.44 1.13
C ALA A 13 13.72 -0.46 1.84
N PRO A 14 14.00 0.86 1.88
CA PRO A 14 13.10 1.83 2.51
C PRO A 14 11.70 1.93 1.89
N ALA A 15 11.57 1.63 0.59
CA ALA A 15 10.29 1.69 -0.11
C ALA A 15 9.32 0.59 0.34
N ALA A 16 9.82 -0.49 0.94
CA ALA A 16 8.97 -1.54 1.51
C ALA A 16 8.11 -1.07 2.69
N LEU A 17 8.37 0.11 3.28
CA LEU A 17 7.51 0.67 4.32
C LEU A 17 6.07 0.94 3.85
N SER A 18 5.83 1.02 2.53
CA SER A 18 4.48 1.19 1.99
C SER A 18 3.70 -0.11 1.84
N VAL A 19 4.28 -1.30 1.99
CA VAL A 19 3.58 -2.58 1.72
C VAL A 19 2.87 -3.19 2.93
N PRO A 20 3.37 -3.13 4.19
CA PRO A 20 2.67 -3.68 5.34
C PRO A 20 1.25 -3.14 5.55
N GLY A 21 1.02 -1.88 5.16
CA GLY A 21 -0.30 -1.25 5.27
C GLY A 21 -1.37 -1.91 4.40
N ASP A 22 -1.03 -2.56 3.29
CA ASP A 22 -1.98 -3.29 2.46
C ASP A 22 -2.52 -4.52 3.20
N VAL A 23 -1.59 -5.33 3.72
CA VAL A 23 -1.92 -6.52 4.52
C VAL A 23 -2.75 -6.14 5.74
N ILE A 24 -2.39 -5.06 6.42
CA ILE A 24 -3.12 -4.58 7.60
C ILE A 24 -4.53 -4.09 7.21
N ALA A 25 -4.67 -3.30 6.14
CA ALA A 25 -5.96 -2.83 5.64
C ALA A 25 -6.87 -4.00 5.23
N GLY A 26 -6.32 -4.99 4.52
CA GLY A 26 -7.03 -6.20 4.11
C GLY A 26 -7.48 -7.05 5.29
N ALA A 27 -6.59 -7.31 6.25
CA ALA A 27 -6.91 -8.06 7.47
C ALA A 27 -7.98 -7.33 8.30
N ALA A 28 -7.87 -6.01 8.46
CA ALA A 28 -8.86 -5.21 9.17
C ALA A 28 -10.24 -5.28 8.50
N ALA A 29 -10.30 -5.06 7.19
CA ALA A 29 -11.54 -5.11 6.40
C ALA A 29 -12.19 -6.51 6.38
N ALA A 30 -11.38 -7.57 6.33
CA ALA A 30 -11.84 -8.95 6.39
C ALA A 30 -12.26 -9.41 7.79
N GLY A 31 -11.91 -8.66 8.84
CA GLY A 31 -12.11 -9.06 10.23
C GLY A 31 -11.15 -10.16 10.69
N ALA A 32 -9.93 -10.16 10.16
CA ALA A 32 -8.91 -11.21 10.31
C ALA A 32 -7.61 -10.75 10.99
N LEU A 33 -7.61 -9.55 11.59
CA LEU A 33 -6.47 -9.08 12.38
C LEU A 33 -6.18 -10.09 13.49
N SER A 34 -4.94 -10.57 13.53
CA SER A 34 -4.53 -11.61 14.47
C SER A 34 -3.01 -11.56 14.69
N ARG A 35 -2.52 -12.44 15.57
CA ARG A 35 -1.07 -12.64 15.80
C ARG A 35 -0.30 -13.08 14.54
N ARG A 36 -1.00 -13.52 13.49
CA ARG A 36 -0.42 -13.93 12.20
C ARG A 36 -0.24 -12.76 11.23
N THR A 37 -0.93 -11.63 11.44
CA THR A 37 -0.86 -10.46 10.55
C THR A 37 0.58 -9.93 10.36
N PRO A 38 1.45 -9.86 11.39
CA PRO A 38 2.84 -9.47 11.18
C PRO A 38 3.63 -10.40 10.26
N ALA A 39 3.38 -11.72 10.34
CA ALA A 39 4.03 -12.68 9.44
C ALA A 39 3.57 -12.54 8.00
N LEU A 40 2.28 -12.24 7.77
CA LEU A 40 1.76 -11.94 6.43
C LEU A 40 2.31 -10.60 5.90
N ALA A 41 2.49 -9.60 6.76
CA ALA A 41 3.13 -8.34 6.38
C ALA A 41 4.61 -8.55 6.03
N ALA A 42 5.33 -9.41 6.77
CA ALA A 42 6.68 -9.81 6.43
C ALA A 42 6.74 -10.57 5.09
N ALA A 43 5.77 -11.46 4.81
CA ALA A 43 5.65 -12.12 3.52
C ALA A 43 5.46 -11.12 2.36
N SER A 44 4.60 -10.12 2.55
CA SER A 44 4.40 -9.00 1.62
C SER A 44 5.70 -8.21 1.37
N VAL A 45 6.46 -7.89 2.42
CA VAL A 45 7.77 -7.22 2.31
C VAL A 45 8.78 -8.07 1.52
N LEU A 46 8.83 -9.38 1.76
CA LEU A 46 9.70 -10.30 1.01
C LEU A 46 9.32 -10.36 -0.48
N LEU A 47 8.03 -10.43 -0.79
CA LEU A 47 7.54 -10.39 -2.17
C LEU A 47 7.86 -9.06 -2.85
N TYR A 48 7.73 -7.94 -2.13
CA TYR A 48 8.09 -6.62 -2.63
C TYR A 48 9.60 -6.52 -2.94
N TRP A 49 10.47 -6.91 -2.01
CA TRP A 49 11.91 -6.93 -2.26
C TRP A 49 12.31 -7.89 -3.37
N GLY A 50 11.64 -9.04 -3.47
CA GLY A 50 11.79 -9.98 -4.58
C GLY A 50 11.48 -9.34 -5.93
N GLY A 51 10.36 -8.61 -6.01
CA GLY A 51 9.99 -7.83 -7.19
C GLY A 51 10.98 -6.70 -7.50
N MET A 52 11.47 -5.97 -6.49
CA MET A 52 12.46 -4.91 -6.75
C MET A 52 13.77 -5.46 -7.34
N ALA A 53 14.25 -6.58 -6.81
CA ALA A 53 15.42 -7.25 -7.36
C ALA A 53 15.16 -7.84 -8.77
N ALA A 54 13.97 -8.40 -9.01
CA ALA A 54 13.56 -8.90 -10.33
C ALA A 54 13.47 -7.77 -11.36
N ASN A 55 12.94 -6.61 -10.98
CA ASN A 55 12.83 -5.43 -11.82
C ASN A 55 14.22 -4.94 -12.27
N ASP A 56 15.15 -4.73 -11.35
CA ASP A 56 16.52 -4.28 -11.65
C ASP A 56 17.27 -5.32 -12.49
N TRP A 57 17.08 -6.61 -12.19
CA TRP A 57 17.62 -7.66 -13.04
C TRP A 57 17.06 -7.60 -14.46
N ALA A 58 15.76 -7.42 -14.64
CA ALA A 58 15.13 -7.32 -15.95
C ALA A 58 15.61 -6.09 -16.73
N ASP A 59 15.79 -4.95 -16.07
CA ASP A 59 16.20 -3.69 -16.68
C ASP A 59 17.71 -3.52 -16.85
N ARG A 60 18.53 -4.46 -16.37
CA ARG A 60 20.01 -4.36 -16.35
C ARG A 60 20.68 -3.87 -17.64
N ARG A 61 20.13 -4.18 -18.81
CA ARG A 61 20.66 -3.72 -20.11
C ARG A 61 20.30 -2.27 -20.41
N LEU A 62 19.07 -1.88 -20.09
CA LEU A 62 18.59 -0.50 -20.22
C LEU A 62 19.28 0.39 -19.19
N ASP A 63 19.34 -0.05 -17.93
CA ASP A 63 20.03 0.65 -16.86
C ASP A 63 21.53 0.83 -17.15
N ALA A 64 22.17 -0.08 -17.90
CA ALA A 64 23.57 0.11 -18.30
C ALA A 64 23.79 1.33 -19.22
N VAL A 65 22.75 1.79 -19.92
CA VAL A 65 22.78 2.98 -20.77
C VAL A 65 22.28 4.21 -20.00
N GLU A 66 21.14 4.09 -19.34
CA GLU A 66 20.44 5.24 -18.74
C GLU A 66 20.95 5.59 -17.33
N ARG A 67 21.42 4.59 -16.56
CA ARG A 67 21.75 4.70 -15.14
C ARG A 67 22.92 3.77 -14.76
N PRO A 68 24.12 3.97 -15.32
CA PRO A 68 25.26 3.06 -15.16
C PRO A 68 25.72 2.90 -13.70
N GLU A 69 25.35 3.83 -12.82
CA GLU A 69 25.64 3.80 -11.39
C GLU A 69 24.87 2.71 -10.60
N ARG A 70 23.80 2.14 -11.18
CA ARG A 70 22.96 1.15 -10.49
C ARG A 70 23.73 -0.11 -10.11
N PRO A 71 23.29 -0.88 -9.09
CA PRO A 71 24.08 -1.99 -8.53
C PRO A 71 24.50 -3.06 -9.55
N ILE A 72 23.64 -3.40 -10.51
CA ILE A 72 23.93 -4.43 -11.51
C ILE A 72 24.86 -3.90 -12.62
N PRO A 73 24.54 -2.79 -13.33
CA PRO A 73 25.42 -2.28 -14.38
C PRO A 73 26.81 -1.84 -13.88
N SER A 74 26.89 -1.27 -12.67
CA SER A 74 28.18 -0.88 -12.06
C SER A 74 29.05 -2.08 -11.64
N GLY A 75 28.54 -3.31 -11.73
CA GLY A 75 29.26 -4.52 -11.35
C GLY A 75 29.35 -4.78 -9.84
N ARG A 76 28.74 -3.93 -9.00
CA ARG A 76 28.68 -4.12 -7.53
C ARG A 76 27.88 -5.38 -7.15
N VAL A 77 26.85 -5.70 -7.93
CA VAL A 77 26.02 -6.91 -7.81
C VAL A 77 26.03 -7.67 -9.13
N SER A 78 26.35 -8.97 -9.11
CA SER A 78 26.28 -9.78 -10.34
C SER A 78 24.81 -10.05 -10.73
N PRO A 79 24.49 -10.14 -12.05
CA PRO A 79 23.14 -10.47 -12.49
C PRO A 79 22.62 -11.80 -11.92
N GLY A 80 23.50 -12.80 -11.75
CA GLY A 80 23.15 -14.09 -11.17
C GLY A 80 22.75 -13.99 -9.69
N LEU A 81 23.46 -13.17 -8.91
CA LEU A 81 23.09 -12.90 -7.52
C LEU A 81 21.76 -12.16 -7.43
N ALA A 82 21.52 -11.17 -8.30
CA ALA A 82 20.27 -10.41 -8.30
C ALA A 82 19.04 -11.29 -8.57
N VAL A 83 19.09 -12.15 -9.60
CA VAL A 83 17.96 -13.06 -9.89
C VAL A 83 17.80 -14.15 -8.83
N GLY A 84 18.91 -14.65 -8.27
CA GLY A 84 18.88 -15.60 -7.16
C GLY A 84 18.24 -15.01 -5.91
N LEU A 85 18.58 -13.75 -5.58
CA LEU A 85 17.95 -13.01 -4.49
C LEU A 85 16.46 -12.77 -4.77
N ALA A 86 16.10 -12.35 -5.98
CA ALA A 86 14.71 -12.15 -6.39
C ALA A 86 13.88 -13.43 -6.21
N ALA A 87 14.36 -14.56 -6.74
CA ALA A 87 13.70 -15.85 -6.63
C ALA A 87 13.64 -16.35 -5.18
N GLY A 88 14.73 -16.22 -4.42
CA GLY A 88 14.81 -16.64 -3.02
C GLY A 88 13.86 -15.85 -2.12
N LEU A 89 13.82 -14.52 -2.26
CA LEU A 89 12.87 -13.67 -1.52
C LEU A 89 11.43 -13.96 -1.93
N THR A 90 11.16 -14.19 -3.21
CA THR A 90 9.82 -14.60 -3.69
C THR A 90 9.38 -15.91 -3.05
N ALA A 91 10.24 -16.94 -3.08
CA ALA A 91 9.97 -18.24 -2.48
C ALA A 91 9.78 -18.14 -0.96
N ALA A 92 10.63 -17.38 -0.27
CA ALA A 92 10.50 -17.12 1.17
C ALA A 92 9.19 -16.39 1.51
N GLY A 93 8.78 -15.40 0.70
CA GLY A 93 7.52 -14.69 0.86
C GLY A 93 6.31 -15.61 0.71
N VAL A 94 6.26 -16.41 -0.37
CA VAL A 94 5.18 -17.40 -0.57
C VAL A 94 5.18 -18.46 0.52
N GLY A 95 6.35 -18.98 0.90
CA GLY A 95 6.51 -19.97 1.96
C GLY A 95 6.05 -19.45 3.32
N LEU A 96 6.41 -18.22 3.68
CA LEU A 96 5.98 -17.57 4.92
C LEU A 96 4.46 -17.31 4.92
N ALA A 97 3.90 -16.88 3.78
CA ALA A 97 2.46 -16.73 3.63
C ALA A 97 1.73 -18.07 3.82
N ALA A 98 2.23 -19.14 3.22
CA ALA A 98 1.68 -20.48 3.37
C ALA A 98 1.80 -20.99 4.82
N ALA A 99 2.94 -20.78 5.48
CA ALA A 99 3.16 -21.19 6.87
C ALA A 99 2.25 -20.41 7.85
N ALA A 100 2.09 -19.11 7.66
CA ALA A 100 1.30 -18.25 8.56
C ALA A 100 -0.22 -18.36 8.30
N GLY A 101 -0.63 -18.39 7.02
CA GLY A 101 -2.04 -18.30 6.60
C GLY A 101 -2.59 -19.55 5.92
N GLY A 102 -1.80 -20.61 5.79
CA GLY A 102 -2.22 -21.88 5.20
C GLY A 102 -2.50 -21.80 3.70
N ARG A 103 -3.28 -22.76 3.20
CA ARG A 103 -3.65 -22.87 1.78
C ARG A 103 -4.32 -21.62 1.20
N ARG A 104 -5.12 -20.91 2.02
CA ARG A 104 -5.81 -19.69 1.57
C ARG A 104 -4.83 -18.54 1.30
N ALA A 105 -3.84 -18.35 2.16
CA ALA A 105 -2.81 -17.33 1.93
C ALA A 105 -1.90 -17.72 0.75
N ALA A 106 -1.54 -19.00 0.62
CA ALA A 106 -0.79 -19.49 -0.53
C ALA A 106 -1.54 -19.26 -1.86
N ALA A 107 -2.86 -19.48 -1.88
CA ALA A 107 -3.70 -19.25 -3.06
C ALA A 107 -3.78 -17.78 -3.50
N VAL A 108 -3.43 -16.82 -2.63
CA VAL A 108 -3.32 -15.39 -2.98
C VAL A 108 -1.86 -15.01 -3.25
N ALA A 109 -0.92 -15.50 -2.46
CA ALA A 109 0.50 -15.22 -2.59
C ALA A 109 1.10 -15.72 -3.91
N LEU A 110 0.64 -16.86 -4.42
CA LEU A 110 1.09 -17.40 -5.71
C LEU A 110 0.68 -16.51 -6.90
N PRO A 111 -0.61 -16.14 -7.08
CA PRO A 111 -0.99 -15.14 -8.08
C PRO A 111 -0.32 -13.78 -7.89
N LEU A 112 -0.09 -13.35 -6.64
CA LEU A 112 0.64 -12.11 -6.36
C LEU A 112 2.08 -12.19 -6.87
N ALA A 113 2.81 -13.26 -6.54
CA ALA A 113 4.16 -13.48 -7.05
C ALA A 113 4.17 -13.53 -8.59
N ALA A 114 3.22 -14.25 -9.20
CA ALA A 114 3.09 -14.30 -10.66
C ALA A 114 2.82 -12.92 -11.28
N ALA A 115 1.98 -12.09 -10.65
CA ALA A 115 1.71 -10.73 -11.11
C ALA A 115 2.93 -9.81 -10.99
N VAL A 116 3.72 -9.94 -9.92
CA VAL A 116 4.98 -9.20 -9.72
C VAL A 116 5.97 -9.52 -10.84
N TRP A 117 6.27 -10.81 -11.05
CA TRP A 117 7.17 -11.25 -12.13
C TRP A 117 6.60 -10.92 -13.53
N GLY A 118 5.29 -11.07 -13.72
CA GLY A 118 4.62 -10.71 -14.97
C GLY A 118 4.70 -9.20 -15.27
N TYR A 119 4.66 -8.35 -14.24
CA TYR A 119 4.91 -6.92 -14.40
C TYR A 119 6.36 -6.67 -14.85
N ASP A 120 7.33 -7.20 -14.12
CA ASP A 120 8.75 -6.92 -14.33
C ASP A 120 9.27 -7.43 -15.68
N LEU A 121 8.77 -8.59 -16.13
CA LEU A 121 9.25 -9.24 -17.35
C LEU A 121 8.46 -8.88 -18.62
N ALA A 122 7.17 -8.50 -18.50
CA ALA A 122 6.31 -8.37 -19.67
C ALA A 122 5.41 -7.13 -19.69
N ALA A 123 4.85 -6.69 -18.56
CA ALA A 123 3.80 -5.68 -18.59
C ALA A 123 4.29 -4.23 -18.40
N LYS A 124 5.42 -4.01 -17.73
CA LYS A 124 5.85 -2.66 -17.31
C LYS A 124 6.05 -1.66 -18.46
N ASN A 125 6.37 -2.15 -19.66
CA ASN A 125 6.57 -1.34 -20.87
C ASN A 125 5.40 -1.41 -21.87
N THR A 126 4.27 -2.04 -21.51
CA THR A 126 3.08 -2.18 -22.38
C THR A 126 1.90 -1.42 -21.83
N ALA A 127 0.83 -1.20 -22.61
CA ALA A 127 -0.40 -0.54 -22.13
C ALA A 127 -1.01 -1.21 -20.87
N ALA A 128 -0.72 -2.50 -20.62
CA ALA A 128 -1.22 -3.24 -19.47
C ALA A 128 -0.53 -2.93 -18.13
N GLY A 129 0.66 -2.31 -18.12
CA GLY A 129 1.46 -2.14 -16.90
C GLY A 129 0.74 -1.51 -15.70
N PRO A 130 -0.06 -0.43 -15.83
CA PRO A 130 -0.81 0.15 -14.72
C PRO A 130 -1.84 -0.83 -14.14
N ALA A 131 -2.45 -1.67 -15.00
CA ALA A 131 -3.40 -2.68 -14.56
C ALA A 131 -2.70 -3.82 -13.80
N VAL A 132 -1.55 -4.30 -14.28
CA VAL A 132 -0.79 -5.37 -13.60
C VAL A 132 -0.19 -4.88 -12.27
N MET A 133 0.34 -3.65 -12.22
CA MET A 133 0.83 -3.05 -10.98
C MET A 133 -0.30 -2.83 -9.96
N ALA A 134 -1.48 -2.37 -10.43
CA ALA A 134 -2.68 -2.28 -9.61
C ALA A 134 -3.15 -3.65 -9.09
N ALA A 135 -3.06 -4.70 -9.91
CA ALA A 135 -3.37 -6.06 -9.49
C ALA A 135 -2.41 -6.56 -8.41
N CYS A 136 -1.11 -6.27 -8.51
CA CYS A 136 -0.12 -6.60 -7.48
C CYS A 136 -0.54 -6.01 -6.13
N ARG A 137 -0.86 -4.71 -6.08
CA ARG A 137 -1.26 -4.04 -4.83
C ARG A 137 -2.64 -4.50 -4.32
N GLY A 138 -3.59 -4.76 -5.22
CA GLY A 138 -4.88 -5.33 -4.85
C GLY A 138 -4.76 -6.73 -4.24
N LEU A 139 -3.94 -7.60 -4.83
CA LEU A 139 -3.66 -8.95 -4.32
C LEU A 139 -2.89 -8.91 -2.98
N ASP A 140 -2.00 -7.94 -2.78
CA ASP A 140 -1.30 -7.72 -1.52
C ASP A 140 -2.27 -7.36 -0.37
N VAL A 141 -3.30 -6.54 -0.65
CA VAL A 141 -4.39 -6.32 0.31
C VAL A 141 -5.15 -7.62 0.59
N LEU A 142 -5.46 -8.41 -0.45
CA LEU A 142 -6.18 -9.68 -0.28
C LEU A 142 -5.36 -10.74 0.46
N LEU A 143 -4.02 -10.66 0.43
CA LEU A 143 -3.14 -11.54 1.21
C LEU A 143 -3.40 -11.38 2.72
N GLY A 144 -3.58 -10.13 3.18
CA GLY A 144 -3.99 -9.86 4.56
C GLY A 144 -5.39 -10.35 4.91
N ALA A 145 -6.27 -10.44 3.92
CA ALA A 145 -7.65 -10.92 4.07
C ALA A 145 -7.78 -12.45 4.07
N ALA A 146 -6.70 -13.21 3.77
CA ALA A 146 -6.75 -14.64 3.50
C ALA A 146 -7.32 -15.50 4.66
N ALA A 147 -7.15 -15.05 5.91
CA ALA A 147 -7.68 -15.72 7.10
C ALA A 147 -9.13 -15.32 7.45
N GLY A 148 -9.71 -14.33 6.77
CA GLY A 148 -11.05 -13.79 7.05
C GLY A 148 -12.05 -14.00 5.93
N ARG A 149 -12.88 -12.97 5.71
CA ARG A 149 -13.86 -12.92 4.62
C ARG A 149 -13.32 -12.04 3.47
N PRO A 150 -12.67 -12.61 2.44
CA PRO A 150 -12.01 -11.84 1.38
C PRO A 150 -12.98 -10.90 0.65
N ALA A 151 -14.24 -11.30 0.48
CA ALA A 151 -15.28 -10.45 -0.10
C ALA A 151 -15.45 -9.10 0.62
N ARG A 152 -15.24 -9.05 1.94
CA ARG A 152 -15.30 -7.79 2.72
C ARG A 152 -14.07 -6.91 2.54
N ALA A 153 -12.95 -7.49 2.13
CA ALA A 153 -11.73 -6.75 1.82
C ALA A 153 -11.69 -6.24 0.38
N LEU A 154 -12.58 -6.74 -0.50
CA LEU A 154 -12.61 -6.35 -1.91
C LEU A 154 -12.69 -4.83 -2.13
N PRO A 155 -13.53 -4.06 -1.41
CA PRO A 155 -13.54 -2.60 -1.56
C PRO A 155 -12.22 -1.94 -1.17
N ALA A 156 -11.52 -2.46 -0.15
CA ALA A 156 -10.20 -1.96 0.23
C ALA A 156 -9.14 -2.30 -0.83
N ALA A 157 -9.15 -3.54 -1.32
CA ALA A 157 -8.24 -3.99 -2.38
C ALA A 157 -8.43 -3.18 -3.68
N LEU A 158 -9.68 -2.96 -4.10
CA LEU A 158 -10.01 -2.13 -5.26
C LEU A 158 -9.63 -0.66 -5.06
N THR A 159 -9.76 -0.12 -3.85
CA THR A 159 -9.36 1.26 -3.55
C THR A 159 -7.84 1.44 -3.68
N VAL A 160 -7.05 0.51 -3.13
CA VAL A 160 -5.59 0.53 -3.26
C VAL A 160 -5.16 0.26 -4.70
N ALA A 161 -5.80 -0.67 -5.41
CA ALA A 161 -5.55 -0.94 -6.81
C ALA A 161 -5.84 0.30 -7.68
N ALA A 162 -6.96 1.00 -7.44
CA ALA A 162 -7.31 2.23 -8.14
C ALA A 162 -6.28 3.34 -7.87
N HIS A 163 -5.86 3.54 -6.62
CA HIS A 163 -4.76 4.47 -6.30
C HIS A 163 -3.50 4.12 -7.12
N THR A 164 -3.09 2.87 -7.06
CA THR A 164 -1.88 2.39 -7.73
C THR A 164 -1.97 2.61 -9.24
N TRP A 165 -3.11 2.29 -9.84
CA TRP A 165 -3.37 2.58 -11.25
C TRP A 165 -3.19 4.06 -11.56
N THR A 166 -3.74 4.98 -10.75
CA THR A 166 -3.60 6.42 -11.00
C THR A 166 -2.15 6.88 -10.96
N VAL A 167 -1.35 6.37 -10.01
CA VAL A 167 0.07 6.73 -9.88
C VAL A 167 0.87 6.17 -11.06
N THR A 168 0.68 4.90 -11.40
CA THR A 168 1.41 4.25 -12.51
C THR A 168 1.00 4.78 -13.88
N ALA A 169 -0.27 5.16 -14.07
CA ALA A 169 -0.72 5.81 -15.29
C ALA A 169 -0.11 7.21 -15.42
N LEU A 170 -0.05 7.97 -14.32
CA LEU A 170 0.53 9.31 -14.32
C LEU A 170 2.04 9.31 -14.55
N SER A 171 2.78 8.34 -13.96
CA SER A 171 4.24 8.24 -14.12
C SER A 171 4.69 7.98 -15.55
N ARG A 172 3.84 7.35 -16.37
CA ARG A 172 4.13 7.09 -17.78
C ARG A 172 4.10 8.33 -18.67
N ARG A 173 3.50 9.43 -18.21
CA ARG A 173 3.45 10.71 -18.94
C ARG A 173 4.66 11.61 -18.63
N GLU A 174 5.68 11.13 -17.91
CA GLU A 174 6.91 11.88 -17.67
C GLU A 174 7.65 12.28 -18.95
N VAL A 175 7.32 11.68 -20.10
CA VAL A 175 8.08 11.80 -21.37
C VAL A 175 7.42 12.68 -22.45
N ASP A 176 6.09 12.82 -22.51
CA ASP A 176 5.42 13.33 -23.75
C ASP A 176 4.70 14.70 -23.66
N GLY A 177 4.64 15.36 -22.50
CA GLY A 177 4.26 16.78 -22.35
C GLY A 177 2.88 17.30 -22.84
N GLY A 178 2.09 16.53 -23.60
CA GLY A 178 1.03 17.10 -24.46
C GLY A 178 -0.44 16.86 -24.09
N ASP A 179 -0.77 15.99 -23.12
CA ASP A 179 -2.17 15.59 -22.87
C ASP A 179 -2.67 15.94 -21.47
N SER A 180 -3.57 16.93 -21.39
CA SER A 180 -4.22 17.41 -20.15
C SER A 180 -5.34 16.49 -19.63
N VAL A 181 -5.78 15.50 -20.43
CA VAL A 181 -6.90 14.63 -20.07
C VAL A 181 -6.51 13.64 -18.98
N LEU A 182 -5.33 13.02 -19.06
CA LEU A 182 -4.90 12.01 -18.09
C LEU A 182 -4.70 12.59 -16.68
N PRO A 183 -4.03 13.75 -16.48
CA PRO A 183 -3.95 14.39 -15.17
C PRO A 183 -5.32 14.68 -14.54
N ARG A 184 -6.31 15.12 -15.35
CA ARG A 184 -7.67 15.34 -14.86
C ARG A 184 -8.36 14.03 -14.46
N ARG A 185 -8.23 12.97 -15.27
CA ARG A 185 -8.78 11.64 -14.97
C ARG A 185 -8.17 11.04 -13.70
N THR A 186 -6.85 11.16 -13.53
CA THR A 186 -6.15 10.64 -12.34
C THR A 186 -6.46 11.46 -11.09
N LEU A 187 -6.68 12.77 -11.21
CA LEU A 187 -7.21 13.62 -10.14
C LEU A 187 -8.62 13.22 -9.72
N ALA A 188 -9.53 13.03 -10.68
CA ALA A 188 -10.89 12.54 -10.42
C ALA A 188 -10.87 11.15 -9.77
N GLY A 189 -10.03 10.24 -10.26
CA GLY A 189 -9.81 8.92 -9.66
C GLY A 189 -9.29 9.01 -8.22
N THR A 190 -8.41 9.97 -7.92
CA THR A 190 -7.90 10.21 -6.57
C THR A 190 -8.97 10.72 -5.61
N ALA A 191 -9.87 11.57 -6.09
CA ALA A 191 -11.03 12.00 -5.32
C ALA A 191 -11.98 10.84 -5.02
N LEU A 192 -12.24 9.96 -6.00
CA LEU A 192 -13.06 8.75 -5.81
C LEU A 192 -12.40 7.76 -4.82
N VAL A 193 -11.09 7.58 -4.90
CA VAL A 193 -10.31 6.76 -3.95
C VAL A 193 -10.39 7.32 -2.53
N ALA A 194 -10.29 8.65 -2.37
CA ALA A 194 -10.42 9.28 -1.06
C ALA A 194 -11.84 9.14 -0.50
N ALA A 195 -12.85 9.34 -1.34
CA ALA A 195 -14.24 9.16 -0.96
C ALA A 195 -14.53 7.71 -0.54
N SER A 196 -14.06 6.72 -1.31
CA SER A 196 -14.26 5.31 -0.95
C SER A 196 -13.61 4.98 0.39
N ALA A 197 -12.42 5.52 0.68
CA ALA A 197 -11.72 5.33 1.96
C ALA A 197 -12.40 6.03 3.15
N ALA A 198 -13.11 7.13 2.93
CA ALA A 198 -13.80 7.89 3.96
C ALA A 198 -15.19 7.35 4.30
N LEU A 199 -15.91 6.78 3.31
CA LEU A 199 -17.29 6.33 3.49
C LEU A 199 -17.39 5.07 4.37
N PRO A 200 -18.45 4.92 5.19
CA PRO A 200 -18.65 3.73 6.02
C PRO A 200 -18.77 2.46 5.18
N GLN A 201 -18.29 1.33 5.71
CA GLN A 201 -18.47 0.01 5.09
C GLN A 201 -19.94 -0.45 5.22
N TRP A 202 -20.53 -0.91 4.11
CA TRP A 202 -21.86 -1.54 4.10
C TRP A 202 -21.76 -3.07 4.01
N PRO A 203 -22.52 -3.84 4.82
CA PRO A 203 -23.34 -3.40 5.94
C PRO A 203 -22.48 -2.98 7.15
N PRO A 204 -22.96 -2.03 7.97
CA PRO A 204 -22.24 -1.58 9.17
C PRO A 204 -21.97 -2.76 10.11
N ARG A 205 -20.76 -2.80 10.68
CA ARG A 205 -20.44 -3.80 11.71
C ARG A 205 -21.27 -3.48 12.95
N PRO A 206 -21.95 -4.46 13.57
CA PRO A 206 -22.50 -4.23 14.90
C PRO A 206 -21.33 -3.91 15.83
N HIS A 207 -21.35 -2.72 16.45
CA HIS A 207 -20.45 -2.41 17.54
C HIS A 207 -20.72 -3.43 18.65
N ARG A 208 -19.83 -4.40 18.82
CA ARG A 208 -19.76 -5.16 20.07
C ARG A 208 -18.89 -4.35 21.01
N PRO A 209 -19.45 -3.74 22.07
CA PRO A 209 -18.61 -3.18 23.11
C PRO A 209 -17.76 -4.33 23.66
N VAL A 210 -16.45 -4.13 23.74
CA VAL A 210 -15.58 -5.00 24.54
C VAL A 210 -15.82 -4.62 26.00
N GLY A 211 -16.97 -5.03 26.54
CA GLY A 211 -17.23 -5.04 27.96
C GLY A 211 -16.78 -6.39 28.52
N PRO A 212 -16.15 -6.45 29.71
CA PRO A 212 -15.96 -7.72 30.38
C PRO A 212 -17.34 -8.35 30.60
N ALA A 213 -17.52 -9.59 30.16
CA ALA A 213 -18.71 -10.37 30.45
C ALA A 213 -18.79 -10.57 31.97
N THR A 214 -19.49 -9.66 32.64
CA THR A 214 -19.87 -9.80 34.04
C THR A 214 -21.39 -9.86 34.05
N GLY A 215 -21.92 -11.02 34.43
CA GLY A 215 -23.34 -11.17 34.66
C GLY A 215 -23.77 -10.32 35.86
N GLY A 216 -24.99 -9.80 35.81
CA GLY A 216 -25.75 -9.43 37.00
C GLY A 216 -26.08 -7.95 37.20
N VAL A 217 -27.37 -7.74 37.47
CA VAL A 217 -28.03 -6.65 38.22
C VAL A 217 -28.42 -5.37 37.45
N PRO A 218 -29.71 -4.99 37.41
CA PRO A 218 -30.15 -3.69 36.88
C PRO A 218 -29.76 -2.57 37.85
N ALA A 219 -28.92 -1.64 37.38
CA ALA A 219 -28.44 -0.50 38.16
C ALA A 219 -29.42 0.69 38.09
N ARG A 220 -29.70 1.24 39.28
CA ARG A 220 -30.49 2.45 39.56
C ARG A 220 -29.99 3.68 38.81
N THR A 221 -30.92 4.55 38.43
CA THR A 221 -30.71 5.87 37.84
C THR A 221 -30.02 6.83 38.82
N GLY A 222 -28.76 7.18 38.53
CA GLY A 222 -27.97 8.22 39.20
C GLY A 222 -27.66 9.40 38.26
N PRO A 223 -27.14 10.53 38.79
CA PRO A 223 -27.26 11.86 38.18
C PRO A 223 -26.36 12.08 36.95
N ALA A 224 -26.76 13.05 36.12
CA ALA A 224 -26.28 13.41 34.78
C ALA A 224 -24.78 13.14 34.48
N ASP A 225 -24.60 12.34 33.44
CA ASP A 225 -23.40 11.61 33.04
C ASP A 225 -22.31 12.50 32.37
N ARG A 226 -21.39 13.08 33.16
CA ARG A 226 -20.15 13.69 32.63
C ARG A 226 -19.26 12.67 31.88
N SER A 227 -19.38 11.38 32.21
CA SER A 227 -18.67 10.31 31.51
C SER A 227 -19.28 9.99 30.13
N GLY A 228 -20.54 10.37 29.89
CA GLY A 228 -21.23 10.24 28.62
C GLY A 228 -20.80 11.28 27.60
N ALA A 229 -20.51 12.52 28.03
CA ALA A 229 -19.99 13.56 27.16
C ALA A 229 -18.57 13.21 26.65
N GLY A 230 -17.69 12.71 27.52
CA GLY A 230 -16.35 12.25 27.14
C GLY A 230 -16.37 11.05 26.19
N ARG A 231 -17.24 10.05 26.44
CA ARG A 231 -17.42 8.91 25.52
C ARG A 231 -17.93 9.34 24.15
N ARG A 232 -18.94 10.22 24.09
CA ARG A 232 -19.45 10.77 22.81
C ARG A 232 -18.39 11.52 22.01
N ALA A 233 -17.51 12.27 22.68
CA ALA A 233 -16.41 12.96 22.02
C ALA A 233 -15.40 11.98 21.40
N VAL A 234 -15.02 10.92 22.13
CA VAL A 234 -14.13 9.86 21.60
C VAL A 234 -14.79 9.12 20.44
N ASP A 235 -16.07 8.80 20.54
CA ASP A 235 -16.83 8.14 19.47
C ASP A 235 -16.92 9.02 18.21
N ALA A 236 -17.15 10.32 18.36
CA ALA A 236 -17.16 11.27 17.25
C ALA A 236 -15.77 11.37 16.59
N VAL A 237 -14.69 11.42 17.37
CA VAL A 237 -13.31 11.47 16.85
C VAL A 237 -12.96 10.18 16.11
N THR A 238 -13.29 9.01 16.66
CA THR A 238 -13.03 7.73 16.02
C THR A 238 -13.84 7.54 14.74
N ALA A 239 -15.08 8.02 14.69
CA ALA A 239 -15.93 8.01 13.50
C ALA A 239 -15.41 8.94 12.40
N ALA A 240 -14.83 10.08 12.75
CA ALA A 240 -14.27 11.04 11.79
C ALA A 240 -12.89 10.63 11.25
N LEU A 241 -12.15 9.78 11.97
CA LEU A 241 -10.76 9.44 11.66
C LEU A 241 -10.52 8.94 10.22
N PRO A 242 -11.32 8.02 9.64
CA PRO A 242 -11.12 7.59 8.25
C PRO A 242 -11.20 8.75 7.26
N ALA A 243 -12.17 9.66 7.45
CA ALA A 243 -12.33 10.83 6.61
C ALA A 243 -11.16 11.82 6.75
N VAL A 244 -10.64 12.00 7.97
CA VAL A 244 -9.45 12.84 8.21
C VAL A 244 -8.22 12.29 7.48
N LEU A 245 -7.96 10.99 7.60
CA LEU A 245 -6.80 10.35 6.95
C LEU A 245 -6.94 10.31 5.41
N ALA A 246 -8.14 10.04 4.91
CA ALA A 246 -8.44 10.10 3.48
C ALA A 246 -8.32 11.54 2.93
N GLY A 247 -8.77 12.54 3.69
CA GLY A 247 -8.61 13.95 3.38
C GLY A 247 -7.14 14.38 3.36
N TRP A 248 -6.33 13.89 4.30
CA TRP A 248 -4.88 14.13 4.29
C TRP A 248 -4.21 13.54 3.04
N TYR A 249 -4.56 12.31 2.67
CA TYR A 249 -4.14 11.68 1.42
C TYR A 249 -4.55 12.52 0.19
N ALA A 250 -5.82 12.91 0.11
CA ALA A 250 -6.36 13.68 -1.02
C ALA A 250 -5.73 15.07 -1.16
N ALA A 251 -5.57 15.79 -0.05
CA ALA A 251 -4.95 17.10 -0.03
C ALA A 251 -3.51 17.05 -0.56
N ARG A 252 -2.77 15.97 -0.23
CA ARG A 252 -1.38 15.81 -0.63
C ARG A 252 -1.23 15.36 -2.08
N TYR A 253 -1.84 14.23 -2.45
CA TYR A 253 -1.68 13.67 -3.78
C TYR A 253 -2.54 14.40 -4.81
N GLY A 254 -3.82 14.63 -4.50
CA GLY A 254 -4.73 15.42 -5.34
C GLY A 254 -4.25 16.86 -5.52
N GLY A 255 -3.71 17.49 -4.46
CA GLY A 255 -3.08 18.81 -4.57
C GLY A 255 -1.86 18.82 -5.51
N ALA A 256 -1.08 17.74 -5.56
CA ALA A 256 0.03 17.61 -6.51
C ALA A 256 -0.47 17.37 -7.95
N GLN A 257 -1.48 16.53 -8.14
CA GLN A 257 -2.12 16.32 -9.43
C GLN A 257 -2.78 17.60 -9.97
N ALA A 258 -3.43 18.39 -9.12
CA ALA A 258 -4.01 19.68 -9.50
C ALA A 258 -2.95 20.64 -10.06
N ARG A 259 -1.72 20.64 -9.50
CA ARG A 259 -0.60 21.42 -10.05
C ARG A 259 -0.12 20.91 -11.41
N VAL A 260 -0.23 19.59 -11.67
CA VAL A 260 0.04 19.00 -13.00
C VAL A 260 -1.05 19.39 -13.99
N VAL A 261 -2.33 19.36 -13.58
CA VAL A 261 -3.47 19.80 -14.41
C VAL A 261 -3.32 21.27 -14.81
N ALA A 262 -2.88 22.12 -13.88
CA ALA A 262 -2.69 23.55 -14.13
C ALA A 262 -1.47 23.83 -15.02
N THR A 263 -0.38 23.08 -14.88
CA THR A 263 0.79 23.19 -15.76
C THR A 263 1.50 21.84 -15.85
N PRO A 264 1.41 21.14 -16.99
CA PRO A 264 1.93 19.78 -17.13
C PRO A 264 3.44 19.79 -17.46
N THR A 265 4.28 20.03 -16.45
CA THR A 265 5.75 19.93 -16.58
C THR A 265 6.26 18.62 -15.98
N ALA A 266 7.33 18.03 -16.52
CA ALA A 266 7.92 16.77 -16.03
C ALA A 266 8.22 16.79 -14.52
N ASP A 267 8.78 17.88 -13.97
CA ASP A 267 9.08 17.99 -12.54
C ASP A 267 7.82 17.92 -11.65
N ARG A 268 6.71 18.49 -12.12
CA ARG A 268 5.43 18.42 -11.40
C ARG A 268 4.82 17.03 -11.48
N VAL A 269 4.98 16.34 -12.60
CA VAL A 269 4.56 14.93 -12.75
C VAL A 269 5.36 14.07 -11.76
N ARG A 270 6.69 14.16 -11.75
CA ARG A 270 7.55 13.45 -10.78
C ARG A 270 7.18 13.76 -9.33
N ALA A 271 6.92 15.04 -9.01
CA ALA A 271 6.48 15.44 -7.68
C ALA A 271 5.10 14.86 -7.31
N ALA A 272 4.17 14.75 -8.27
CA ALA A 272 2.87 14.12 -8.06
C ALA A 272 2.99 12.60 -7.87
N VAL A 273 3.79 11.92 -8.69
CA VAL A 273 4.10 10.48 -8.54
C VAL A 273 4.72 10.21 -7.17
N GLY A 274 5.73 10.98 -6.76
CA GLY A 274 6.34 10.87 -5.43
C GLY A 274 5.36 11.17 -4.29
N ALA A 275 4.43 12.11 -4.48
CA ALA A 275 3.36 12.37 -3.51
C ALA A 275 2.36 11.20 -3.42
N GLY A 276 2.05 10.55 -4.54
CA GLY A 276 1.22 9.34 -4.58
C GLY A 276 1.87 8.18 -3.82
N ILE A 277 3.12 7.84 -4.16
CA ILE A 277 3.89 6.76 -3.51
C ILE A 277 4.00 7.00 -2.00
N THR A 278 4.42 8.21 -1.59
CA THR A 278 4.61 8.53 -0.17
C THR A 278 3.31 8.81 0.58
N GLY A 279 2.19 8.98 -0.12
CA GLY A 279 0.87 9.21 0.44
C GLY A 279 0.07 7.93 0.70
N LEU A 280 0.47 6.81 0.09
CA LEU A 280 -0.23 5.53 0.21
C LEU A 280 -0.44 5.06 1.67
N PRO A 281 0.51 5.21 2.61
CA PRO A 281 0.26 4.85 4.00
C PRO A 281 -0.89 5.62 4.67
N ALA A 282 -1.14 6.87 4.28
CA ALA A 282 -2.30 7.62 4.77
C ALA A 282 -3.62 7.02 4.27
N LEU A 283 -3.66 6.59 3.00
CA LEU A 283 -4.81 5.89 2.42
C LEU A 283 -5.04 4.54 3.11
N GLN A 284 -3.98 3.74 3.29
CA GLN A 284 -4.05 2.46 4.01
C GLN A 284 -4.56 2.65 5.45
N GLY A 285 -4.03 3.66 6.15
CA GLY A 285 -4.47 4.02 7.49
C GLY A 285 -5.95 4.40 7.54
N ALA A 286 -6.46 5.14 6.54
CA ALA A 286 -7.88 5.45 6.41
C ALA A 286 -8.73 4.16 6.25
N LEU A 287 -8.31 3.25 5.37
CA LEU A 287 -8.99 1.97 5.15
C LEU A 287 -9.00 1.07 6.40
N THR A 288 -7.89 1.04 7.15
CA THR A 288 -7.76 0.33 8.43
C THR A 288 -8.64 0.96 9.52
N ALA A 289 -8.65 2.30 9.63
CA ALA A 289 -9.51 3.02 10.56
C ALA A 289 -11.00 2.79 10.24
N ARG A 290 -11.37 2.82 8.95
CA ARG A 290 -12.74 2.55 8.45
C ARG A 290 -13.24 1.16 8.85
N ALA A 291 -12.35 0.19 9.01
CA ALA A 291 -12.69 -1.14 9.47
C ALA A 291 -12.97 -1.20 10.99
N GLY A 292 -12.77 -0.12 11.74
CA GLY A 292 -13.01 -0.05 13.19
C GLY A 292 -11.75 -0.20 14.05
N THR A 293 -10.56 -0.12 13.46
CA THR A 293 -9.27 -0.19 14.19
C THR A 293 -8.50 1.11 14.06
N GLY A 294 -9.02 2.18 14.66
CA GLY A 294 -8.49 3.55 14.51
C GLY A 294 -7.02 3.72 14.92
N VAL A 295 -6.60 3.16 16.07
CA VAL A 295 -5.21 3.24 16.55
C VAL A 295 -4.24 2.60 15.56
N LEU A 296 -4.60 1.43 15.02
CA LEU A 296 -3.79 0.76 14.00
C LEU A 296 -3.78 1.55 12.68
N GLY A 297 -4.90 2.18 12.32
CA GLY A 297 -4.98 3.09 11.18
C GLY A 297 -4.04 4.30 11.30
N LEU A 298 -3.98 4.92 12.49
CA LEU A 298 -3.01 5.99 12.79
C LEU A 298 -1.56 5.49 12.70
N ALA A 299 -1.28 4.31 13.25
CA ALA A 299 0.05 3.71 13.20
C ALA A 299 0.52 3.44 11.76
N VAL A 300 -0.36 2.92 10.91
CA VAL A 300 -0.07 2.73 9.47
C VAL A 300 0.13 4.08 8.78
N ALA A 301 -0.73 5.06 9.03
CA ALA A 301 -0.62 6.40 8.44
C ALA A 301 0.67 7.14 8.82
N ALA A 302 1.21 6.87 10.01
CA ALA A 302 2.49 7.43 10.47
C ALA A 302 3.70 6.99 9.62
N ALA A 303 3.57 5.94 8.79
CA ALA A 303 4.62 5.57 7.84
C ALA A 303 4.75 6.57 6.66
N ALA A 304 3.72 7.36 6.34
CA ALA A 304 3.77 8.35 5.25
C ALA A 304 4.87 9.42 5.42
N PRO A 305 5.02 10.11 6.58
CA PRO A 305 6.12 11.05 6.79
C PRO A 305 7.49 10.36 6.81
N LEU A 306 7.58 9.13 7.33
CA LEU A 306 8.83 8.35 7.34
C LEU A 306 9.27 7.98 5.92
N GLY A 307 8.36 7.46 5.10
CA GLY A 307 8.60 7.17 3.68
C GLY A 307 9.05 8.42 2.92
N ARG A 308 8.47 9.59 3.21
CA ARG A 308 8.92 10.87 2.62
C ARG A 308 10.35 11.23 3.01
N ARG A 309 10.73 11.04 4.27
CA ARG A 309 12.10 11.34 4.75
C ARG A 309 13.12 10.40 4.11
N LEU A 310 12.75 9.13 3.92
CA LEU A 310 13.62 8.11 3.33
C LEU A 310 13.73 8.24 1.81
N ALA A 311 12.65 8.60 1.12
CA ALA A 311 12.64 8.87 -0.32
C ALA A 311 13.57 10.04 -0.72
N ARG A 312 13.93 10.93 0.22
CA ARG A 312 14.96 11.97 -0.02
C ARG A 312 16.39 11.43 0.01
N LYS A 313 16.60 10.23 0.57
CA LYS A 313 17.92 9.61 0.73
C LYS A 313 18.17 8.50 -0.29
N VAL A 314 17.14 7.75 -0.65
CA VAL A 314 17.18 6.68 -1.65
C VAL A 314 15.96 6.88 -2.55
N SER A 315 16.20 7.05 -3.86
CA SER A 315 15.11 7.21 -4.82
C SER A 315 14.21 5.97 -4.78
N PRO A 316 12.88 6.14 -4.61
CA PRO A 316 11.95 5.01 -4.69
C PRO A 316 11.75 4.53 -6.13
N THR A 317 12.19 5.30 -7.12
CA THR A 317 12.13 5.07 -8.58
C THR A 317 13.52 4.84 -9.16
#